data_AF-A0AAN6NU54-F1
#
_entry.id   AF-A0AAN6NU54-F1
#
_cell.length_a   1.000
_cell.length_b   1.000
_cell.length_c   1.000
_cell.angle_alpha   90.00
_cell.angle_beta   90.00
_cell.angle_gamma   90.00
#
_symmetry.space_group_name_H-M   'P 1'
#
loop_
_entity.id
_entity.type
_entity.pdbx_description
1 polymer ?
#
loop_
_entity_poly.entity_id
_entity_poly.type
_entity_poly.pdbx_seq_one_letter_code
_entity_poly.pdbx_strand_id
1 'polypeptide(L)'
;MLQNNGWTYFNLPNCIAPGQYLLRVEIIALHSAKNSGQAQFYQSCAQINVSGSGSYTPLSTVSFPGAYKSNDPGILINIYGKLCGPDMDGKPYIVPGPAPITC
;
A
#
# COMPACT_ATOMS: atom_id res chain seq x y z
N MET A 1 -5.52 1.68 -12.27
CA MET A 1 -6.73 0.85 -12.07
C MET A 1 -7.89 1.29 -12.95
N LEU A 2 -8.41 2.53 -12.84
CA LEU A 2 -9.56 2.97 -13.65
C LEU A 2 -9.30 2.84 -15.17
N GLN A 3 -8.15 3.34 -15.64
CA GLN A 3 -7.73 3.22 -17.05
C GLN A 3 -7.46 1.76 -17.49
N ASN A 4 -7.30 0.84 -16.53
CA ASN A 4 -7.00 -0.57 -16.77
C ASN A 4 -8.19 -1.47 -16.37
N ASN A 5 -9.43 -0.97 -16.40
CA ASN A 5 -10.65 -1.73 -16.09
C ASN A 5 -10.61 -2.47 -14.74
N GLY A 6 -10.03 -1.84 -13.72
CA GLY A 6 -9.90 -2.41 -12.38
C GLY A 6 -8.61 -3.20 -12.13
N TRP A 7 -7.82 -3.50 -13.15
CA TRP A 7 -6.56 -4.23 -12.97
C TRP A 7 -5.44 -3.34 -12.42
N THR A 8 -4.62 -3.96 -11.57
CA THR A 8 -3.34 -3.46 -11.08
C THR A 8 -2.31 -4.58 -11.16
N TYR A 9 -1.05 -4.23 -11.40
CA TYR A 9 0.01 -5.19 -11.66
C TYR A 9 1.25 -4.85 -10.83
N PHE A 10 1.96 -5.88 -10.40
CA PHE A 10 3.29 -5.77 -9.81
C PHE A 10 4.11 -6.99 -10.24
N ASN A 11 5.44 -6.87 -10.17
CA ASN A 11 6.33 -7.99 -10.40
C ASN A 11 6.66 -8.65 -9.05
N LEU A 12 6.37 -9.94 -8.94
CA LEU A 12 6.78 -10.70 -7.76
C LEU A 12 8.32 -10.75 -7.70
N PRO A 13 8.98 -10.33 -6.61
CA PRO A 13 10.43 -10.29 -6.56
C PRO A 13 11.03 -11.69 -6.60
N ASN A 14 11.98 -11.93 -7.52
CA ASN A 14 12.53 -13.27 -7.75
C ASN A 14 13.43 -13.78 -6.61
N CYS A 15 13.91 -12.90 -5.73
CA CYS A 15 14.80 -13.28 -4.63
C CYS A 15 14.07 -13.85 -3.42
N ILE A 16 12.74 -13.71 -3.30
CA ILE A 16 11.98 -14.21 -2.13
C ILE A 16 12.03 -15.74 -2.03
N ALA A 17 12.06 -16.26 -0.81
CA ALA A 17 12.02 -17.70 -0.59
C ALA A 17 10.73 -18.33 -1.18
N PRO A 18 10.81 -19.52 -1.80
CA PRO A 18 9.63 -20.24 -2.25
C PRO A 18 8.78 -20.73 -1.05
N GLY A 19 7.47 -20.86 -1.23
CA GLY A 19 6.56 -21.34 -0.19
C GLY A 19 5.16 -20.74 -0.24
N GLN A 20 4.39 -20.98 0.82
CA GLN A 20 3.01 -20.49 0.97
C GLN A 20 3.00 -19.06 1.54
N TYR A 21 2.25 -18.16 0.90
CA TYR A 21 2.11 -16.77 1.33
C TYR A 21 0.65 -16.30 1.28
N LEU A 22 0.32 -15.36 2.16
CA LEU A 22 -0.83 -14.48 1.99
C LEU A 22 -0.39 -13.21 1.29
N LEU A 23 -0.95 -12.93 0.11
CA LEU A 23 -0.77 -11.69 -0.62
C LEU A 23 -1.91 -10.72 -0.28
N ARG A 24 -1.62 -9.74 0.57
CA ARG A 24 -2.54 -8.64 0.90
C ARG A 24 -2.47 -7.56 -0.18
N VAL A 25 -3.59 -7.27 -0.83
CA VAL A 25 -3.76 -6.15 -1.77
C VAL A 25 -4.59 -5.08 -1.09
N GLU A 26 -4.22 -3.82 -1.27
CA GLU A 26 -4.91 -2.69 -0.64
C GLU A 26 -4.99 -1.46 -1.54
N ILE A 27 -6.10 -0.76 -1.42
CA ILE A 27 -6.34 0.57 -1.98
C ILE A 27 -6.81 1.46 -0.84
N ILE A 28 -6.18 2.62 -0.66
CA ILE A 28 -6.59 3.62 0.33
C ILE A 28 -7.21 4.81 -0.42
N ALA A 29 -8.52 5.03 -0.29
CA ALA A 29 -9.18 6.19 -0.86
C ALA A 29 -9.13 7.38 0.11
N LEU A 30 -8.64 8.51 -0.38
CA LEU A 30 -8.27 9.67 0.45
C LEU A 30 -9.21 10.87 0.31
N HIS A 31 -10.31 10.74 -0.45
CA HIS A 31 -11.20 11.87 -0.75
C HIS A 31 -11.85 12.52 0.48
N SER A 32 -11.91 11.80 1.62
CA SER A 32 -12.40 12.28 2.92
C SER A 32 -11.32 12.29 4.01
N ALA A 33 -10.06 11.97 3.67
CA ALA A 33 -8.97 11.73 4.62
C ALA A 33 -8.48 12.96 5.40
N LYS A 34 -9.00 14.17 5.11
CA LYS A 34 -8.72 15.38 5.89
C LYS A 34 -9.26 15.29 7.33
N ASN A 35 -10.24 14.41 7.56
CA ASN A 35 -10.84 14.17 8.85
C ASN A 35 -10.31 12.85 9.43
N SER A 36 -10.02 12.83 10.72
CA SER A 36 -9.53 11.64 11.41
C SER A 36 -10.50 10.46 11.26
N GLY A 37 -9.96 9.28 10.93
CA GLY A 37 -10.73 8.04 10.76
C GLY A 37 -11.56 7.96 9.47
N GLN A 38 -11.39 8.88 8.53
CA GLN A 38 -12.18 8.93 7.28
C GLN A 38 -11.41 8.49 6.03
N ALA A 39 -10.14 8.09 6.15
CA ALA A 39 -9.45 7.36 5.10
C ALA A 39 -10.09 5.98 4.93
N GLN A 40 -10.37 5.59 3.69
CA GLN A 40 -11.12 4.37 3.38
C GLN A 40 -10.19 3.30 2.87
N PHE A 41 -10.02 2.23 3.64
CA PHE A 41 -9.16 1.10 3.31
C PHE A 41 -9.98 0.00 2.65
N TYR A 42 -9.62 -0.35 1.42
CA TYR A 42 -10.19 -1.47 0.67
C TYR A 42 -9.12 -2.53 0.50
N GLN A 43 -9.21 -3.61 1.29
CA GLN A 43 -8.21 -4.67 1.32
C GLN A 43 -8.80 -6.05 1.09
N SER A 44 -8.00 -6.94 0.50
CA SER A 44 -8.29 -8.37 0.38
C SER A 44 -6.99 -9.17 0.39
N CYS A 45 -7.09 -10.47 0.63
CA CYS A 45 -5.95 -11.38 0.64
C CYS A 45 -6.15 -12.52 -0.38
N ALA A 46 -5.09 -12.87 -1.09
CA ALA A 46 -5.00 -14.08 -1.89
C ALA A 46 -4.04 -15.08 -1.22
N GLN A 47 -4.36 -16.37 -1.31
CA GLN A 47 -3.43 -17.44 -0.93
C GLN A 47 -2.63 -17.85 -2.16
N ILE A 48 -1.30 -17.76 -2.09
CA ILE A 48 -0.40 -18.07 -3.21
C ILE A 48 0.68 -19.05 -2.77
N ASN A 49 1.16 -19.87 -3.71
CA ASN A 49 2.35 -20.69 -3.55
C ASN A 49 3.44 -20.15 -4.49
N VAL A 50 4.48 -19.56 -3.91
CA VAL A 50 5.62 -19.01 -4.66
C VAL A 50 6.59 -20.15 -4.99
N SER A 51 6.87 -20.32 -6.28
CA SER A 51 7.92 -21.21 -6.79
C SER A 51 9.20 -20.44 -7.12
N GLY A 52 10.33 -21.12 -7.19
CA GLY A 52 11.62 -20.53 -7.57
C GLY A 52 12.75 -21.02 -6.68
N SER A 53 13.87 -20.28 -6.69
CA SER A 53 15.09 -20.62 -5.95
C SER A 53 15.60 -19.45 -5.09
N GLY A 54 14.77 -18.44 -4.84
CA GLY A 54 15.11 -17.34 -3.95
C GLY A 54 15.30 -17.81 -2.51
N SER A 55 15.95 -16.97 -1.70
CA SER A 55 16.23 -17.25 -0.28
C SER A 55 16.05 -16.02 0.61
N TYR A 56 15.57 -14.91 0.06
CA TYR A 56 15.36 -13.68 0.79
C TYR A 56 14.24 -13.86 1.81
N THR A 57 14.59 -13.54 3.06
CA THR A 57 13.66 -13.39 4.17
C THR A 57 13.80 -11.95 4.69
N PRO A 58 12.70 -11.20 4.90
CA PRO A 58 12.80 -9.83 5.42
C PRO A 58 13.50 -9.77 6.78
N LEU A 59 14.47 -8.87 6.93
CA LEU A 59 15.13 -8.60 8.23
C LEU A 59 14.20 -7.90 9.23
N SER A 60 13.16 -7.22 8.71
CA SER A 60 12.15 -6.54 9.50
C SER A 60 10.78 -6.78 8.87
N THR A 61 9.79 -7.02 9.72
CA THR A 61 8.39 -7.20 9.35
C THR A 61 7.52 -6.27 10.19
N VAL A 62 6.29 -6.04 9.71
CA VAL A 62 5.28 -5.23 10.42
C VAL A 62 4.05 -6.09 10.72
N SER A 63 3.26 -5.67 11.71
CA SER A 63 2.02 -6.35 12.10
C SER A 63 0.79 -5.62 11.58
N PHE A 64 -0.26 -6.36 11.25
CA PHE A 64 -1.61 -5.82 11.02
C PHE A 64 -2.60 -6.44 12.02
N PRO A 65 -3.26 -5.65 12.89
CA PRO A 65 -3.10 -4.20 13.07
C PRO A 65 -1.74 -3.81 13.67
N GLY A 66 -1.26 -2.59 13.37
CA GLY A 66 -0.02 -2.02 13.93
C GLY A 66 0.82 -1.19 12.95
N ALA A 67 0.90 -1.62 11.69
CA ALA A 67 1.75 -0.98 10.67
C ALA A 67 1.31 0.44 10.28
N TYR A 68 0.03 0.76 10.49
CA TYR A 68 -0.56 2.06 10.19
C TYR A 68 -1.00 2.78 11.46
N LYS A 69 -0.77 4.09 11.52
CA LYS A 69 -1.34 4.98 12.52
C LYS A 69 -2.38 5.88 11.88
N SER A 70 -3.43 6.19 12.63
CA SER A 70 -4.49 7.08 12.16
C SER A 70 -4.00 8.48 11.80
N ASN A 71 -2.83 8.89 12.28
CA ASN A 71 -2.20 10.17 12.01
C ASN A 71 -0.96 10.08 11.09
N ASP A 72 -0.73 8.94 10.41
CA ASP A 72 0.32 8.88 9.39
C ASP A 72 0.06 9.93 8.30
N PRO A 73 1.10 10.58 7.75
CA PRO A 73 0.94 11.68 6.80
C PRO A 73 0.27 11.27 5.48
N GLY A 74 0.26 9.97 5.16
CA GLY A 74 -0.46 9.41 4.02
C GLY A 74 -1.89 8.94 4.31
N ILE A 75 -2.33 9.02 5.58
CA ILE A 75 -3.64 8.54 6.08
C ILE A 75 -4.50 9.71 6.57
N LEU A 76 -3.98 10.60 7.41
CA LEU A 76 -4.64 11.85 7.80
C LEU A 76 -4.08 12.98 6.94
N ILE A 77 -4.76 13.26 5.83
CA ILE A 77 -4.23 14.12 4.78
C ILE A 77 -5.34 14.88 4.05
N ASN A 78 -5.11 16.17 3.80
CA ASN A 78 -5.90 16.93 2.85
C ASN A 78 -5.29 16.84 1.46
N ILE A 79 -5.94 16.12 0.55
CA ILE A 79 -5.47 15.95 -0.84
C ILE A 79 -5.84 17.12 -1.76
N TYR A 80 -6.75 18.00 -1.32
CA TYR A 80 -7.25 19.09 -2.16
C TYR A 80 -6.33 20.30 -2.08
N GLY A 81 -5.76 20.69 -3.23
CA GLY A 81 -4.96 21.90 -3.38
C GLY A 81 -5.79 23.18 -3.44
N LYS A 82 -5.13 24.31 -3.74
CA LYS A 82 -5.71 25.66 -3.74
C LYS A 82 -6.87 25.84 -4.71
N LEU A 83 -6.85 25.13 -5.83
CA LEU A 83 -7.91 25.15 -6.85
C LEU A 83 -8.95 24.03 -6.65
N CYS A 84 -9.00 23.44 -5.44
CA CYS A 84 -9.89 22.34 -5.07
C CYS A 84 -9.71 21.04 -5.88
N GLY A 85 -8.62 20.90 -6.66
CA GLY A 85 -8.24 19.64 -7.30
C GLY A 85 -7.50 18.70 -6.33
N PRO A 86 -7.59 17.37 -6.50
CA PRO A 86 -6.92 16.39 -5.64
C PRO A 86 -5.43 16.23 -6.00
N ASP A 87 -4.69 17.33 -6.06
CA ASP A 87 -3.29 17.40 -6.52
C ASP A 87 -2.28 17.71 -5.41
N MET A 88 -2.75 17.92 -4.17
CA MET A 88 -1.95 18.28 -3.01
C MET A 88 -1.03 19.51 -3.22
N ASP A 89 -1.39 20.43 -4.12
CA ASP A 89 -0.50 21.53 -4.56
C ASP A 89 0.89 21.01 -5.05
N GLY A 90 0.96 19.79 -5.59
CA GLY A 90 2.20 19.16 -6.06
C GLY A 90 3.14 18.64 -4.95
N LYS A 91 2.70 18.60 -3.69
CA LYS A 91 3.49 18.05 -2.59
C LYS A 91 3.66 16.52 -2.74
N PRO A 92 4.80 15.96 -2.30
CA PRO A 92 5.00 14.51 -2.34
C PRO A 92 4.00 13.78 -1.42
N TYR A 93 3.40 12.71 -1.93
CA TYR A 93 2.60 11.79 -1.12
C TYR A 93 3.50 10.76 -0.44
N ILE A 94 3.37 10.62 0.88
CA ILE A 94 4.10 9.63 1.66
C ILE A 94 3.21 8.41 1.84
N VAL A 95 3.53 7.34 1.12
CA VAL A 95 2.81 6.06 1.22
C VAL A 95 2.96 5.51 2.64
N PRO A 96 1.88 5.10 3.34
CA PRO A 96 1.97 4.54 4.69
C PRO A 96 2.56 3.13 4.68
N GLY A 97 3.19 2.74 5.79
CA GLY A 97 3.79 1.42 5.97
C GLY A 97 5.29 1.36 5.69
N PRO A 98 5.88 0.14 5.69
CA PRO A 98 7.30 -0.05 5.46
C PRO A 98 7.68 0.19 3.99
N ALA A 99 8.98 0.40 3.75
CA ALA A 99 9.51 0.49 2.39
C ALA A 99 9.29 -0.84 1.62
N PRO A 100 9.10 -0.79 0.29
CA PRO A 100 9.06 -1.99 -0.54
C PRO A 100 10.34 -2.80 -0.42
N ILE A 101 10.21 -4.13 -0.41
CA ILE A 101 11.35 -5.03 -0.49
C ILE A 101 11.99 -4.91 -1.87
N THR A 102 13.32 -4.80 -1.89
CA THR A 102 14.12 -4.84 -3.11
C THR A 102 15.04 -6.05 -3.09
N CYS A 103 15.03 -6.78 -4.21
CA CYS A 103 16.19 -7.50 -4.68
C CYS A 103 17.10 -6.49 -5.40
#